data_AF-A0A2E9TQY8-F1
#
_entry.id   AF-A0A2E9TQY8-F1
#
_cell.length_a   1.000
_cell.length_b   1.000
_cell.length_c   1.000
_cell.angle_alpha   90.00
_cell.angle_beta   90.00
_cell.angle_gamma   90.00
#
_symmetry.space_group_name_H-M   'P 1'
#
loop_
_entity.id
_entity.type
_entity.pdbx_description
1 polymer ?
#
loop_
_entity_poly.entity_id
_entity_poly.type
_entity_poly.pdbx_seq_one_letter_code
_entity_poly.pdbx_strand_id
1 'polypeptide(L)'
;MSKRPNFIYMAGMIPVLFVVGLMIFLTFDNLLSNRAVYGDKFGNTYEVEGLAAILVNLGIFGVIGWLGSYLAFLVSRSPKLMRVHRTIGVVSGVCIAVGLGYGLS
;
A
#
# COMPACT_ATOMS: atom_id res chain seq x y z
N MET A 1 -11.11 15.60 -26.69
CA MET A 1 -10.08 16.52 -26.18
C MET A 1 -8.91 15.71 -25.65
N SER A 2 -7.80 15.65 -26.39
CA SER A 2 -6.54 15.07 -25.90
C SER A 2 -5.97 15.99 -24.82
N LYS A 3 -6.18 15.65 -23.55
CA LYS A 3 -5.53 16.34 -22.43
C LYS A 3 -4.08 15.88 -22.42
N ARG A 4 -3.18 16.66 -23.02
CA ARG A 4 -1.74 16.46 -22.84
C ARG A 4 -1.47 16.39 -21.32
N PRO A 5 -0.80 15.35 -20.82
CA PRO A 5 -0.45 15.29 -19.40
C PRO A 5 0.42 16.51 -19.10
N ASN A 6 -0.03 17.36 -18.17
CA ASN A 6 0.72 18.55 -17.77
C ASN A 6 2.07 18.09 -17.22
N PHE A 7 3.16 18.56 -17.82
CA PHE A 7 4.53 18.13 -17.53
C PHE A 7 4.89 18.26 -16.03
N ILE A 8 4.35 19.28 -15.36
CA ILE A 8 4.47 19.50 -13.90
C ILE A 8 3.87 18.34 -13.10
N TYR A 9 2.72 17.81 -13.52
CA TYR A 9 2.11 16.66 -12.85
C TYR A 9 2.92 15.38 -13.07
N MET A 10 3.53 15.19 -14.24
CA MET A 10 4.42 14.04 -14.47
C MET A 10 5.71 14.14 -13.65
N ALA A 11 6.30 15.33 -13.50
CA ALA A 11 7.46 15.52 -12.63
C ALA A 11 7.13 15.24 -11.16
N GLY A 12 5.95 15.67 -10.70
CA GLY A 12 5.45 15.36 -9.35
C GLY A 12 5.19 13.88 -9.10
N MET A 13 5.02 13.05 -10.14
CA MET A 13 4.86 11.60 -10.00
C MET A 13 6.16 10.87 -9.69
N ILE A 14 7.33 11.45 -10.01
CA ILE A 14 8.64 10.82 -9.77
C ILE A 14 8.86 10.50 -8.28
N PRO A 15 8.73 11.45 -7.33
CA PRO A 15 8.88 11.13 -5.91
C PRO A 15 7.82 10.15 -5.41
N VAL A 16 6.59 10.21 -5.95
CA VAL A 16 5.53 9.26 -5.59
C VAL A 16 5.91 7.84 -6.00
N LEU A 17 6.38 7.65 -7.23
CA LEU A 17 6.82 6.35 -7.73
C LEU A 17 8.04 5.83 -6.96
N PHE A 18 8.96 6.72 -6.57
CA PHE A 18 10.10 6.35 -5.74
C PHE A 18 9.67 5.84 -4.36
N VAL A 19 8.80 6.57 -3.66
CA VAL A 19 8.27 6.16 -2.35
C VAL A 19 7.49 4.85 -2.47
N VAL A 20 6.67 4.69 -3.51
CA VAL A 20 5.95 3.44 -3.78
C VAL A 20 6.91 2.29 -4.04
N GLY A 21 7.97 2.51 -4.82
CA GLY A 21 9.01 1.51 -5.06
C GLY A 21 9.71 1.07 -3.78
N LEU A 22 10.05 2.00 -2.89
CA LEU A 22 10.60 1.69 -1.58
C LEU A 22 9.61 0.89 -0.73
N MET A 23 8.33 1.27 -0.71
CA MET A 23 7.31 0.51 0.02
C MET A 23 7.19 -0.92 -0.51
N ILE A 24 7.18 -1.11 -1.84
CA ILE A 24 7.15 -2.46 -2.44
C ILE A 24 8.37 -3.26 -2.00
N PHE A 25 9.57 -2.69 -2.13
CA PHE A 25 10.82 -3.34 -1.76
C PHE A 25 10.83 -3.77 -0.29
N LEU A 26 10.53 -2.85 0.63
CA LEU A 26 10.51 -3.12 2.06
C LEU A 26 9.43 -4.14 2.44
N THR A 27 8.26 -4.09 1.80
CA THR A 27 7.19 -5.07 2.07
C THR A 27 7.57 -6.47 1.58
N PHE A 28 8.27 -6.57 0.45
CA PHE A 28 8.81 -7.85 -0.02
C PHE A 28 9.90 -8.39 0.89
N ASP A 29 10.82 -7.55 1.34
CA ASP A 29 11.89 -7.95 2.27
C ASP A 29 11.32 -8.45 3.60
N ASN A 30 10.33 -7.74 4.14
CA ASN A 30 9.57 -8.11 5.32
C ASN A 30 8.86 -9.46 5.14
N LEU A 31 8.15 -9.64 4.02
CA LEU A 31 7.44 -10.89 3.73
C LEU A 31 8.40 -12.08 3.59
N LEU A 32 9.52 -11.93 2.87
CA LEU A 32 10.55 -12.96 2.71
C LEU A 32 11.22 -13.31 4.04
N SER A 33 11.28 -12.34 4.95
CA SER A 33 11.82 -12.52 6.29
C SER A 33 10.78 -12.98 7.32
N ASN A 34 9.53 -13.27 6.89
CA ASN A 34 8.41 -13.69 7.75
C ASN A 34 8.11 -12.75 8.93
N ARG A 35 8.44 -11.47 8.77
CA ARG A 35 8.30 -10.44 9.80
C ARG A 35 7.59 -9.21 9.26
N ALA A 36 6.90 -8.49 10.11
CA ALA A 36 6.32 -7.19 9.83
C ALA A 36 6.78 -6.24 10.92
N VAL A 37 7.54 -5.23 10.50
CA VAL A 37 8.11 -4.23 11.42
C VAL A 37 7.31 -2.94 11.26
N TYR A 38 6.81 -2.40 12.37
CA TYR A 38 6.15 -1.10 12.39
C TYR A 38 6.60 -0.28 13.61
N GLY A 39 6.71 1.04 13.42
CA GLY A 39 7.06 1.97 14.48
C GLY A 39 5.83 2.70 15.03
N ASP A 40 5.85 3.03 16.31
CA ASP A 40 4.91 4.02 16.86
C ASP A 40 5.48 5.45 16.82
N LYS A 41 4.62 6.40 17.20
CA LYS A 41 4.97 7.83 17.30
C LYS A 41 5.99 8.16 18.40
N PHE A 42 6.31 7.21 19.27
CA PHE A 42 7.27 7.35 20.37
C PHE A 42 8.63 6.76 20.03
N GLY A 43 8.81 6.22 18.82
CA GLY A 43 10.06 5.60 18.39
C GLY A 43 10.22 4.15 18.85
N ASN A 44 9.16 3.53 19.37
CA ASN A 44 9.18 2.11 19.66
C ASN A 44 8.96 1.33 18.37
N THR A 45 9.76 0.29 18.17
CA THR A 45 9.63 -0.63 17.04
C THR A 45 8.97 -1.90 17.52
N TYR A 46 7.91 -2.31 16.84
CA TYR A 46 7.19 -3.54 17.10
C TYR A 46 7.42 -4.49 15.92
N GLU A 47 7.74 -5.72 16.26
CA GLU A 47 7.90 -6.80 15.29
C GLU A 47 6.77 -7.80 15.50
N VAL A 48 6.11 -8.14 14.39
CA VAL A 48 5.09 -9.17 14.34
C VAL A 48 5.61 -10.26 13.42
N GLU A 49 5.50 -11.52 13.86
CA GLU A 49 6.01 -12.69 13.14
C GLU A 49 4.89 -13.65 12.71
N GLY A 50 5.21 -14.56 11.79
CA GLY A 50 4.32 -15.66 11.41
C GLY A 50 3.09 -15.23 10.61
N LEU A 51 1.93 -15.86 10.85
CA LEU A 51 0.70 -15.60 10.09
C LEU A 51 0.24 -14.14 10.18
N ALA A 52 0.44 -13.51 11.34
CA ALA A 52 0.16 -12.10 11.56
C ALA A 52 0.98 -11.20 10.62
N ALA A 53 2.27 -11.51 10.45
CA ALA A 53 3.17 -10.77 9.56
C ALA A 53 2.74 -10.89 8.10
N ILE A 54 2.32 -12.09 7.67
CA ILE A 54 1.83 -12.35 6.32
C ILE A 54 0.59 -11.50 6.03
N LEU A 55 -0.37 -11.45 6.96
CA LEU A 55 -1.59 -10.64 6.86
C LEU A 55 -1.28 -9.14 6.73
N VAL A 56 -0.36 -8.63 7.57
CA VAL A 56 0.05 -7.21 7.51
C VAL A 56 0.73 -6.89 6.19
N ASN A 57 1.71 -7.70 5.75
CA ASN A 57 2.42 -7.47 4.49
C ASN A 57 1.50 -7.57 3.27
N LEU A 58 0.55 -8.53 3.24
CA LEU A 58 -0.50 -8.60 2.21
C LEU A 58 -1.39 -7.36 2.22
N GLY A 59 -1.75 -6.87 3.40
CA GLY A 59 -2.49 -5.63 3.57
C GLY A 59 -1.74 -4.43 2.99
N ILE A 60 -0.43 -4.32 3.26
CA ILE A 60 0.41 -3.24 2.70
C ILE A 60 0.50 -3.34 1.17
N PHE A 61 0.69 -4.54 0.60
CA PHE A 61 0.62 -4.72 -0.86
C PHE A 61 -0.73 -4.28 -1.43
N GLY A 62 -1.80 -4.58 -0.70
CA GLY A 62 -3.13 -4.08 -1.04
C GLY A 62 -3.21 -2.55 -1.02
N VAL A 63 -2.65 -1.86 -0.03
CA VAL A 63 -2.58 -0.38 0.02
C VAL A 63 -1.77 0.19 -1.15
N ILE A 64 -0.69 -0.48 -1.55
CA ILE A 64 0.08 -0.10 -2.73
C ILE A 64 -0.76 -0.26 -4.00
N GLY A 65 -1.48 -1.39 -4.14
CA GLY A 65 -2.42 -1.61 -5.24
C GLY A 65 -3.59 -0.62 -5.25
N TRP A 66 -4.07 -0.22 -4.07
CA TRP A 66 -5.10 0.80 -3.87
C TRP A 66 -4.66 2.16 -4.43
N LEU A 67 -3.43 2.58 -4.10
CA LEU A 67 -2.82 3.79 -4.66
C LEU A 67 -2.63 3.67 -6.17
N GLY A 68 -2.09 2.55 -6.67
CA GLY A 68 -1.94 2.30 -8.11
C GLY A 68 -3.25 2.39 -8.87
N SER A 69 -4.33 1.82 -8.32
CA SER A 69 -5.67 1.90 -8.91
C SER A 69 -6.24 3.33 -8.90
N TYR A 70 -5.91 4.15 -7.89
CA TYR A 70 -6.28 5.56 -7.87
C TYR A 70 -5.55 6.36 -8.93
N LEU A 71 -4.25 6.13 -9.11
CA LEU A 71 -3.44 6.77 -10.14
C LEU A 71 -3.97 6.43 -11.54
N ALA A 72 -4.27 5.15 -11.78
CA ALA A 72 -4.88 4.71 -13.02
C ALA A 72 -6.28 5.33 -13.22
N PHE A 73 -7.03 5.56 -12.14
CA PHE A 73 -8.34 6.21 -12.19
C PHE A 73 -8.21 7.68 -12.59
N LEU A 74 -7.20 8.39 -12.09
CA LEU A 74 -6.97 9.78 -12.47
C LEU A 74 -6.76 9.95 -13.98
N VAL A 75 -6.14 8.96 -14.63
CA VAL A 75 -5.90 8.95 -16.09
C VAL A 75 -7.14 8.51 -16.87
N SER A 76 -7.73 7.37 -16.51
CA SER A 76 -8.81 6.75 -17.29
C SER A 76 -10.21 7.29 -16.94
N ARG A 77 -10.40 7.83 -15.73
CA ARG A 77 -11.69 8.24 -15.13
C ARG A 77 -12.79 7.18 -15.22
N SER A 78 -12.41 5.91 -15.25
CA SER A 78 -13.34 4.80 -15.41
C SER A 78 -14.08 4.49 -14.09
N PRO A 79 -15.42 4.32 -14.11
CA PRO A 79 -16.20 3.97 -12.93
C PRO A 79 -15.87 2.57 -12.38
N LYS A 80 -15.37 1.67 -13.24
CA LYS A 80 -14.90 0.34 -12.81
C LYS A 80 -13.66 0.47 -11.92
N LEU A 81 -12.74 1.36 -12.27
CA LEU A 81 -11.53 1.60 -11.49
C LEU A 81 -11.83 2.20 -10.11
N MET A 82 -12.82 3.10 -10.03
CA MET A 82 -13.28 3.63 -8.75
C MET A 82 -13.80 2.52 -7.82
N ARG A 83 -14.52 1.53 -8.37
CA ARG A 83 -14.99 0.37 -7.60
C ARG A 83 -13.82 -0.51 -7.15
N VAL A 84 -12.89 -0.82 -8.04
CA VAL A 84 -11.67 -1.59 -7.72
C VAL A 84 -10.86 -0.90 -6.63
N HIS A 85 -10.60 0.40 -6.77
CA HIS A 85 -9.96 1.21 -5.75
C HIS A 85 -10.67 1.07 -4.39
N ARG A 86 -11.98 1.30 -4.34
CA ARG A 86 -12.71 1.19 -3.06
C ARG A 86 -12.61 -0.20 -2.43
N THR A 87 -12.77 -1.26 -3.23
CA THR A 87 -12.69 -2.64 -2.73
C THR A 87 -11.30 -2.99 -2.22
N ILE A 88 -10.26 -2.68 -2.99
CA ILE A 88 -8.87 -2.95 -2.58
C ILE A 88 -8.58 -2.21 -1.28
N GLY A 89 -8.94 -0.94 -1.15
CA GLY A 89 -8.68 -0.16 0.07
C GLY A 89 -9.33 -0.78 1.31
N VAL A 90 -10.59 -1.22 1.21
CA VAL A 90 -11.30 -1.87 2.33
C VAL A 90 -10.65 -3.19 2.70
N VAL A 91 -10.40 -4.08 1.72
CA VAL A 91 -9.80 -5.40 1.98
C VAL A 91 -8.40 -5.24 2.60
N SER A 92 -7.62 -4.30 2.08
CA SER A 92 -6.28 -4.00 2.59
C SER A 92 -6.31 -3.54 4.04
N GLY A 93 -7.21 -2.61 4.37
CA GLY A 93 -7.38 -2.12 5.74
C GLY A 93 -7.80 -3.22 6.70
N VAL A 94 -8.70 -4.13 6.27
CA VAL A 94 -9.10 -5.29 7.08
C VAL A 94 -7.93 -6.23 7.31
N CYS A 95 -7.14 -6.56 6.28
CA CYS A 95 -5.96 -7.41 6.43
C CYS A 95 -4.95 -6.84 7.43
N ILE A 96 -4.68 -5.53 7.36
CA ILE A 96 -3.78 -4.86 8.31
C ILE A 96 -4.35 -4.91 9.73
N ALA A 97 -5.61 -4.53 9.91
CA ALA A 97 -6.24 -4.49 11.24
C ALA A 97 -6.28 -5.88 11.89
N VAL A 98 -6.65 -6.92 11.13
CA VAL A 98 -6.67 -8.30 11.61
C VAL A 98 -5.26 -8.81 11.90
N GLY A 99 -4.30 -8.53 11.01
CA GLY A 99 -2.91 -8.93 11.20
C GLY A 99 -2.28 -8.31 12.45
N LEU A 100 -2.52 -7.02 12.69
CA LEU A 100 -2.06 -6.33 13.90
C LEU A 100 -2.80 -6.83 15.16
N GLY A 101 -4.12 -6.99 15.09
CA GLY A 101 -4.92 -7.46 16.22
C GLY A 101 -4.53 -8.87 16.67
N TYR A 102 -4.24 -9.76 15.72
CA TYR A 102 -3.77 -11.13 16.00
C TYR A 102 -2.28 -11.17 16.39
N GLY A 103 -1.46 -10.27 15.86
CA GLY A 103 -0.03 -10.19 16.19
C GLY A 103 0.28 -9.56 17.55
N LEU A 104 -0.67 -8.82 18.13
CA LEU A 104 -0.55 -8.16 19.43
C LEU A 104 -1.26 -8.92 20.58
N SER A 105 -2.04 -9.95 20.25
CA SER A 105 -2.76 -10.82 21.20
C SER A 105 -1.93 -12.03 21.60
#